data_AF-A0A3S4MH74-F1
#
_entry.id   AF-A0A3S4MH74-F1
#
_cell.length_a   1.000
_cell.length_b   1.000
_cell.length_c   1.000
_cell.angle_alpha   90.00
_cell.angle_beta   90.00
_cell.angle_gamma   90.00
#
_symmetry.space_group_name_H-M   'P 1'
#
loop_
_entity.id
_entity.type
_entity.pdbx_description
1 polymer ?
#
loop_
_entity_poly.entity_id
_entity_poly.type
_entity_poly.pdbx_seq_one_letter_code
_entity_poly.pdbx_strand_id
1 'polypeptide(L)'
;MYKWQVENLKFQIGKLIQVYRLRKELSQFQLGLELNISKDHVGRIERGLTNPTIENIVKLCNFLDINILFLFTKLDITELKKIELEIDHLQKEFKNKNKRKS
;
A
#
# COMPACT_ATOMS: atom_id res chain seq x y z
N MET A 1 -14.49 -20.15 -8.15
CA MET A 1 -13.50 -19.80 -7.11
C MET A 1 -12.24 -19.29 -7.79
N TYR A 2 -11.70 -18.15 -7.35
CA TYR A 2 -10.46 -17.61 -7.93
C TYR A 2 -9.27 -18.53 -7.61
N LYS A 3 -8.42 -18.78 -8.60
CA LYS A 3 -7.08 -19.34 -8.39
C LYS A 3 -6.09 -18.17 -8.32
N TRP A 4 -5.33 -18.12 -7.22
CA TRP A 4 -4.37 -17.05 -6.95
C TRP A 4 -2.94 -17.56 -7.08
N GLN A 5 -2.10 -16.77 -7.74
CA GLN A 5 -0.65 -16.87 -7.60
C GLN A 5 -0.23 -15.95 -6.46
N VAL A 6 0.50 -16.48 -5.48
CA VAL A 6 0.82 -15.77 -4.24
C VAL A 6 1.64 -14.51 -4.51
N GLU A 7 2.54 -14.56 -5.49
CA GLU A 7 3.35 -13.43 -5.92
C GLU A 7 2.48 -12.27 -6.43
N ASN A 8 1.51 -12.56 -7.29
CA ASN A 8 0.59 -11.54 -7.83
C ASN A 8 -0.31 -10.97 -6.74
N LEU A 9 -0.77 -11.82 -5.81
CA LEU A 9 -1.58 -11.37 -4.68
C LEU A 9 -0.79 -10.45 -3.74
N LYS A 10 0.45 -10.82 -3.38
CA LYS A 10 1.34 -9.96 -2.58
C LYS A 10 1.58 -8.62 -3.25
N PHE A 11 1.82 -8.61 -4.56
CA PHE A 11 2.02 -7.39 -5.33
C PHE A 11 0.77 -6.50 -5.29
N GLN A 12 -0.40 -7.06 -5.58
CA GLN A 12 -1.67 -6.33 -5.56
C GLN A 12 -1.95 -5.73 -4.17
N ILE A 13 -1.84 -6.54 -3.11
CA ILE A 13 -2.02 -6.10 -1.73
C ILE A 13 -1.05 -4.95 -1.41
N GLY A 14 0.22 -5.09 -1.80
CA GLY A 14 1.24 -4.06 -1.61
C GLY A 14 0.86 -2.73 -2.28
N LYS A 15 0.39 -2.79 -3.54
CA LYS A 15 -0.05 -1.60 -4.29
C LYS A 15 -1.29 -0.94 -3.69
N LEU A 16 -2.26 -1.73 -3.25
CA LEU A 16 -3.45 -1.22 -2.56
C LEU A 16 -3.08 -0.51 -1.24
N ILE A 17 -2.22 -1.11 -0.43
CA ILE A 17 -1.73 -0.47 0.80
C ILE A 17 -0.98 0.84 0.47
N GLN A 18 -0.13 0.82 -0.57
CA GLN A 18 0.65 1.97 -0.99
C GLN A 18 -0.24 3.15 -1.42
N VAL A 19 -1.24 2.91 -2.27
CA VAL A 19 -2.11 3.99 -2.78
C VAL A 19 -2.94 4.59 -1.65
N TYR A 20 -3.49 3.77 -0.74
CA TYR A 20 -4.25 4.28 0.41
C TYR A 20 -3.37 5.04 1.42
N ARG A 21 -2.14 4.59 1.68
CA ARG A 21 -1.19 5.37 2.48
C ARG A 21 -0.94 6.75 1.85
N LEU A 22 -0.70 6.78 0.54
CA LEU A 22 -0.42 8.03 -0.17
C LEU A 22 -1.64 8.97 -0.22
N ARG A 23 -2.86 8.44 -0.35
CA ARG A 23 -4.11 9.22 -0.23
C ARG A 23 -4.26 9.87 1.15
N LYS A 24 -3.76 9.22 2.21
CA LYS A 24 -3.67 9.81 3.55
C LYS A 24 -2.48 10.75 3.75
N GLU A 25 -1.70 11.03 2.71
CA GLU A 25 -0.50 11.89 2.76
C GLU A 25 0.53 11.44 3.80
N LEU A 26 0.70 10.13 3.97
CA LEU A 26 1.66 9.57 4.92
C LEU A 26 2.90 9.08 4.18
N SER A 27 4.08 9.37 4.72
CA SER A 27 5.31 8.65 4.36
C SER A 27 5.31 7.22 4.92
N GLN A 28 6.15 6.34 4.37
CA GLN A 28 6.34 5.00 4.92
C GLN A 28 6.85 5.04 6.38
N PHE A 29 7.64 6.08 6.72
CA PHE A 29 8.13 6.28 8.08
C PHE A 29 7.01 6.64 9.03
N GLN A 30 6.13 7.59 8.66
CA GLN A 30 4.97 7.96 9.47
C GLN A 30 4.02 6.79 9.67
N LEU A 31 3.66 6.06 8.60
CA LEU A 31 2.82 4.85 8.76
C LEU A 31 3.48 3.80 9.66
N GLY A 32 4.80 3.65 9.55
CA GLY A 32 5.56 2.76 10.42
C GLY A 32 5.49 3.14 11.89
N LEU A 33 5.63 4.44 12.20
CA LEU A 33 5.50 4.95 13.57
C LEU A 33 4.10 4.70 14.14
N GLU A 34 3.05 5.03 13.38
CA GLU A 34 1.65 4.88 13.81
C GLU A 34 1.28 3.42 14.11
N LEU A 35 1.82 2.48 13.33
CA LEU A 35 1.51 1.06 13.46
C LEU A 35 2.56 0.25 14.22
N ASN A 36 3.59 0.91 14.75
CA ASN A 36 4.74 0.28 15.38
C ASN A 36 5.39 -0.83 14.51
N ILE A 37 5.62 -0.51 13.24
CA ILE A 37 6.33 -1.35 12.26
C ILE A 37 7.43 -0.55 11.60
N SER A 38 8.54 -1.19 11.21
CA SER A 38 9.65 -0.43 10.61
C SER A 38 9.27 0.13 9.24
N LYS A 39 9.81 1.32 8.90
CA LYS A 39 9.71 1.94 7.56
C LYS A 39 10.05 0.93 6.44
N ASP A 40 11.10 0.13 6.66
CA ASP A 40 11.55 -0.84 5.67
C ASP A 40 10.58 -2.01 5.53
N HIS A 41 9.94 -2.43 6.62
CA HIS A 41 8.88 -3.44 6.56
C HIS A 41 7.69 -2.91 5.75
N VAL A 42 7.23 -1.68 6.00
CA VAL A 42 6.19 -1.03 5.18
C VAL A 42 6.59 -1.03 3.70
N GLY A 43 7.80 -0.57 3.39
CA GLY A 43 8.28 -0.53 2.00
C GLY A 43 8.44 -1.91 1.35
N ARG A 44 8.70 -2.98 2.12
CA ARG A 44 8.72 -4.36 1.60
C ARG A 44 7.31 -4.89 1.34
N ILE A 45 6.35 -4.57 2.20
CA ILE A 45 4.93 -4.91 2.01
C ILE A 45 4.41 -4.26 0.72
N GLU A 46 4.63 -2.96 0.55
CA GLU A 46 4.15 -2.21 -0.63
C GLU A 46 4.68 -2.73 -1.97
N ARG A 47 5.87 -3.33 -1.96
CA ARG A 47 6.52 -3.92 -3.15
C ARG A 47 6.21 -5.41 -3.32
N GLY A 48 5.44 -6.02 -2.41
CA GLY A 48 5.15 -7.46 -2.42
C GLY A 48 6.35 -8.37 -2.08
N LEU A 49 7.40 -7.81 -1.46
CA LEU A 49 8.67 -8.50 -1.16
C LEU A 49 8.68 -9.23 0.19
N THR A 50 7.56 -9.22 0.91
CA THR A 50 7.41 -9.92 2.19
C THR A 50 6.01 -10.52 2.29
N ASN A 51 5.85 -11.48 3.19
CA ASN A 51 4.55 -12.01 3.58
C ASN A 51 4.15 -11.38 4.92
N PRO A 52 3.34 -10.30 4.92
CA PRO A 52 2.87 -9.72 6.17
C PRO A 52 2.03 -10.72 6.94
N THR A 53 2.13 -10.71 8.27
CA THR A 53 1.24 -11.49 9.13
C THR A 53 -0.20 -11.00 8.99
N ILE A 54 -1.17 -11.85 9.32
CA ILE A 54 -2.59 -11.48 9.37
C ILE A 54 -2.78 -10.28 10.30
N GLU A 55 -2.09 -10.26 11.44
CA GLU A 55 -2.11 -9.13 12.39
C GLU A 55 -1.72 -7.80 11.73
N ASN A 56 -0.62 -7.80 10.96
CA ASN A 56 -0.18 -6.59 10.25
C ASN A 56 -1.15 -6.18 9.15
N ILE A 57 -1.74 -7.13 8.40
CA ILE A 57 -2.77 -6.83 7.40
C ILE A 57 -3.98 -6.17 8.06
N VAL A 58 -4.47 -6.70 9.18
CA VAL A 58 -5.62 -6.13 9.91
C VAL A 58 -5.30 -4.73 10.43
N LYS A 59 -4.12 -4.54 11.04
CA LYS A 59 -3.65 -3.21 11.50
C LYS A 59 -3.60 -2.19 10.37
N LEU A 60 -3.02 -2.57 9.22
CA LEU A 60 -2.94 -1.72 8.04
C LEU A 60 -4.32 -1.38 7.48
N CYS A 61 -5.21 -2.38 7.35
CA CYS A 61 -6.57 -2.16 6.84
C CYS A 61 -7.35 -1.19 7.73
N ASN A 62 -7.33 -1.41 9.04
CA ASN A 62 -8.06 -0.58 10.00
C ASN A 62 -7.53 0.86 9.98
N PHE A 63 -6.22 1.06 10.00
CA PHE A 63 -5.64 2.40 10.03
C PHE A 63 -5.79 3.15 8.69
N LEU A 64 -5.74 2.44 7.56
CA LEU A 64 -5.88 3.02 6.23
C LEU A 64 -7.34 3.08 5.73
N ASP A 65 -8.30 2.65 6.55
CA ASP A 65 -9.73 2.54 6.19
C ASP A 65 -9.98 1.70 4.93
N ILE A 66 -9.26 0.58 4.79
CA ILE A 66 -9.40 -0.36 3.68
C ILE A 66 -10.31 -1.51 4.13
N ASN A 67 -11.35 -1.80 3.36
CA ASN A 67 -12.09 -3.04 3.54
C ASN A 67 -11.17 -4.23 3.22
N ILE A 68 -10.91 -5.10 4.20
CA ILE A 68 -9.97 -6.22 4.04
C ILE A 68 -10.35 -7.16 2.88
N LEU A 69 -11.64 -7.32 2.56
CA LEU A 69 -12.08 -8.13 1.42
C LEU A 69 -11.62 -7.54 0.07
N PHE A 70 -11.46 -6.22 0.00
CA PHE A 70 -10.97 -5.54 -1.20
C PHE A 70 -9.53 -5.94 -1.53
N LEU A 71 -8.69 -6.20 -0.52
CA LEU A 71 -7.32 -6.68 -0.72
C LEU A 71 -7.27 -8.01 -1.51
N PHE A 72 -8.31 -8.83 -1.38
CA PHE A 72 -8.44 -10.15 -2.02
C PHE A 72 -9.47 -10.15 -3.16
N THR A 73 -9.85 -8.97 -3.67
CA THR A 73 -10.63 -8.86 -4.90
C THR A 73 -9.68 -8.92 -6.09
N LYS A 74 -9.94 -9.78 -7.08
CA LYS A 74 -9.01 -9.95 -8.22
C LYS A 74 -9.12 -8.75 -9.15
N LEU A 75 -8.07 -7.93 -9.17
CA LEU A 75 -7.97 -6.81 -10.09
C LEU A 75 -7.51 -7.29 -11.46
N ASP A 76 -8.07 -6.70 -12.50
CA ASP A 76 -7.58 -6.86 -13.86
C ASP A 76 -6.37 -5.94 -14.13
N ILE A 77 -5.77 -6.10 -15.32
CA ILE A 77 -4.59 -5.35 -15.74
C ILE A 77 -4.89 -3.85 -15.83
N THR A 78 -6.10 -3.48 -16.21
CA THR A 78 -6.51 -2.09 -16.38
C THR A 78 -6.67 -1.41 -15.01
N GLU A 79 -7.30 -2.08 -14.05
CA GLU A 79 -7.45 -1.63 -12.67
C GLU A 79 -6.09 -1.47 -11.99
N LEU A 80 -5.20 -2.45 -12.14
CA LEU A 80 -3.86 -2.40 -11.56
C LEU A 80 -3.04 -1.23 -12.12
N LYS A 81 -3.08 -1.02 -13.45
CA LYS A 81 -2.41 0.12 -14.09
C LYS A 81 -2.94 1.47 -13.60
N LYS A 82 -4.25 1.59 -13.37
CA LYS A 82 -4.84 2.82 -12.80
C LYS A 82 -4.27 3.11 -11.41
N ILE A 83 -4.16 2.09 -10.56
CA ILE A 83 -3.58 2.22 -9.22
C ILE A 83 -2.11 2.66 -9.31
N GLU A 84 -1.31 2.07 -10.21
CA GLU A 84 0.09 2.45 -10.38
C GLU A 84 0.26 3.89 -10.86
N LEU A 85 -0.55 4.33 -11.83
CA LEU A 85 -0.55 5.72 -12.30
C LEU A 85 -0.92 6.70 -11.18
N GLU A 86 -1.90 6.34 -10.35
CA GLU A 86 -2.29 7.15 -9.20
C GLU A 86 -1.16 7.24 -8.15
N ILE A 87 -0.50 6.12 -7.85
CA ILE A 87 0.66 6.09 -6.95
C ILE A 87 1.75 7.04 -7.46
N ASP A 88 2.08 6.99 -8.75
CA ASP A 88 3.10 7.84 -9.36
C ASP A 88 2.75 9.33 -9.25
N HIS A 89 1.47 9.68 -9.45
CA HIS A 89 0.98 11.04 -9.27
C HIS A 89 1.12 11.51 -7.82
N LEU A 90 0.56 10.74 -6.87
CA LEU A 90 0.57 11.08 -5.45
C LEU A 90 2.00 11.20 -4.90
N GLN A 91 2.93 10.35 -5.34
CA GLN A 91 4.34 10.45 -4.95
C GLN A 91 5.00 11.75 -5.43
N LYS A 92 4.71 12.20 -6.66
CA LYS A 92 5.22 13.46 -7.20
C LYS A 92 4.67 14.65 -6.40
N GLU A 93 3.38 14.64 -6.10
CA GLU A 93 2.75 15.68 -5.27
C GLU A 93 3.35 15.73 -3.88
N PHE A 94 3.55 14.57 -3.25
CA PHE A 94 4.14 14.47 -1.92
C PHE A 94 5.56 15.03 -1.86
N LYS A 95 6.40 14.71 -2.86
CA LYS A 95 7.76 15.28 -2.99
C LYS A 95 7.73 16.80 -3.15
N ASN A 96 6.82 17.32 -3.98
CA ASN A 96 6.68 18.75 -4.21
C ASN A 96 6.22 19.50 -2.94
N LYS A 97 5.28 18.93 -2.17
CA LYS A 97 4.83 19.48 -0.89
C LYS A 97 5.96 19.57 0.12
N ASN A 98 6.77 18.51 0.25
CA ASN A 98 7.90 18.51 1.19
C ASN A 98 9.01 19.49 0.78
N LYS A 99 9.26 19.67 -0.53
CA LYS A 99 10.21 20.68 -1.02
C LYS A 99 9.78 22.12 -0.70
N ARG A 100 8.48 22.40 -0.63
CA ARG A 100 7.94 23.74 -0.29
C ARG A 100 7.94 24.04 1.21
N LYS A 101 8.04 23.01 2.06
CA LYS A 101 8.04 23.13 3.54
C LYS A 101 9.44 23.20 4.15
N SER A 102 10.48 22.94 3.35
CA SER A 102 11.90 23.06 3.70
C SER A 102 12.46 24.36 3.16
#